data_AF-A0A6P1HXH5-F1
#
_entry.id   AF-A0A6P1HXH5-F1
#
_cell.length_a   1.000
_cell.length_b   1.000
_cell.length_c   1.000
_cell.angle_alpha   90.00
_cell.angle_beta   90.00
_cell.angle_gamma   90.00
#
_symmetry.space_group_name_H-M   'P 1'
#
loop_
_entity.id
_entity.type
_entity.pdbx_description
1 polymer ?
#
loop_
_entity_poly.entity_id
_entity_poly.type
_entity_poly.pdbx_seq_one_letter_code
_entity_poly.pdbx_strand_id
1 'polypeptide(L)'
;MSVSVDANKLGPTRITLSPTERVDDAFRRIAAVDRPEIWITLRPAEDVYADAAAIESRLAAGEDLPLAGQILAVKDNIDVAGLTTTAGCPEFAYVPDHTATAVRRLVDQGAIVLGKTNLDQFATGLVGTRSPYGAVRCSWDPERVSGGSSSGSAVAVALGIADIGIGTDTAGSGRVPAAFNGLVGIKATLGVIPADGVVPACVDYDCVTVFATELDTAAAAARIMAGPASRDPRSRAWPADVRLAAPAQPQVAIPRDEDLTALGADYRQAFDDTVQALTDKGFRVDTVDISALLDAARLLYDGAVVAERYTAVGRFLDTAPAGADPVVTAIVGSARRPAGHELVADLDTLVRVKAQTRDLLAGFDGLLLPTTTEHPTIAAVQAEPIDINRRMGTYTNFCNLLDMAAVAVPGMPTAAGAPFGVMIVVPGFADQVAVDLAARLTGVPAPALVEDGVELAVFGAHLRGQPLHFQLEDLGARFVDTVTTTDAYRLTALATTPPKPGLVRRGPGTGAPIVGELFRVSPAGLGRFLAALPAPMALTSVELSDGRAVVGFSCTHDAVDGATDITEFGSWVAYLAASRPVSTS
;
A
#
# COMPACT_ATOMS: atom_id res chain seq x y z
N MET A 1 -31.41 -31.79 35.56
CA MET A 1 -31.50 -30.69 34.60
C MET A 1 -30.08 -30.20 34.34
N SER A 2 -29.45 -30.76 33.32
CA SER A 2 -28.12 -30.39 32.84
C SER A 2 -28.29 -29.30 31.77
N VAL A 3 -27.87 -28.07 32.06
CA VAL A 3 -27.80 -27.02 31.05
C VAL A 3 -26.40 -27.05 30.46
N SER A 4 -26.33 -27.57 29.23
CA SER A 4 -25.20 -27.47 28.32
C SER A 4 -24.99 -26.00 27.96
N VAL A 5 -23.78 -25.48 28.16
CA VAL A 5 -23.38 -24.16 27.64
C VAL A 5 -22.62 -24.41 26.35
N ASP A 6 -23.21 -24.00 25.22
CA ASP A 6 -22.63 -24.11 23.88
C ASP A 6 -21.30 -23.35 23.80
N ALA A 7 -20.21 -24.08 23.58
CA ALA A 7 -18.84 -23.56 23.48
C ALA A 7 -18.52 -22.95 22.09
N ASN A 8 -19.51 -22.44 21.35
CA ASN A 8 -19.33 -22.02 19.94
C ASN A 8 -19.79 -20.58 19.62
N LYS A 9 -19.73 -19.66 20.59
CA LYS A 9 -20.10 -18.24 20.40
C LYS A 9 -19.09 -17.20 20.92
N LEU A 10 -17.80 -17.54 20.95
CA LEU A 10 -16.75 -16.57 21.23
C LEU A 10 -15.68 -16.69 20.13
N GLY A 11 -15.84 -15.91 19.05
CA GLY A 11 -14.68 -15.48 18.28
C GLY A 11 -13.74 -14.69 19.20
N PRO A 12 -12.45 -14.54 18.87
CA PRO A 12 -11.52 -13.79 19.71
C PRO A 12 -12.01 -12.34 19.83
N THR A 13 -12.61 -12.01 20.97
CA THR A 13 -12.91 -10.64 21.35
C THR A 13 -11.56 -9.95 21.48
N ARG A 14 -11.11 -9.25 20.43
CA ARG A 14 -10.01 -8.28 20.56
C ARG A 14 -10.47 -7.32 21.64
N ILE A 15 -9.80 -7.34 22.80
CA ILE A 15 -10.00 -6.34 23.83
C ILE A 15 -9.57 -5.02 23.18
N THR A 16 -10.53 -4.16 22.85
CA THR A 16 -10.24 -2.84 22.31
C THR A 16 -9.73 -1.99 23.47
N LEU A 17 -8.41 -1.85 23.56
CA LEU A 17 -7.77 -0.98 24.54
C LEU A 17 -8.20 0.47 24.29
N SER A 18 -8.43 1.22 25.38
CA SER A 18 -8.59 2.67 25.32
C SER A 18 -7.31 3.34 24.81
N PRO A 19 -7.37 4.58 24.29
CA PRO A 19 -6.17 5.35 23.96
C PRO A 19 -5.15 5.41 25.11
N THR A 20 -5.59 5.62 26.36
CA THR A 20 -4.69 5.63 27.52
C THR A 20 -4.06 4.25 27.77
N GLU A 21 -4.85 3.17 27.69
CA GLU A 21 -4.33 1.80 27.86
C GLU A 21 -3.33 1.41 26.76
N ARG A 22 -3.48 1.94 25.54
CA ARG A 22 -2.49 1.77 24.46
C ARG A 22 -1.18 2.48 24.76
N VAL A 23 -1.24 3.70 25.32
CA VAL A 23 -0.04 4.43 25.75
C VAL A 23 0.67 3.69 26.89
N ASP A 24 -0.07 3.19 27.87
CA ASP A 24 0.47 2.33 28.94
C ASP A 24 1.19 1.11 28.36
N ASP A 25 0.56 0.43 27.40
CA ASP A 25 1.14 -0.75 26.75
C ASP A 25 2.43 -0.41 26.00
N ALA A 26 2.45 0.71 25.28
CA ALA A 26 3.61 1.16 24.52
C ALA A 26 4.81 1.46 25.44
N PHE A 27 4.63 2.25 26.50
CA PHE A 27 5.71 2.56 27.45
C PHE A 27 6.18 1.32 28.22
N ARG A 28 5.26 0.42 28.59
CA ARG A 28 5.61 -0.87 29.20
C ARG A 28 6.46 -1.71 28.26
N ARG A 29 6.14 -1.75 26.96
CA ARG A 29 6.93 -2.47 25.96
C ARG A 29 8.30 -1.82 25.74
N ILE A 30 8.39 -0.49 25.69
CA ILE A 30 9.69 0.21 25.60
C ILE A 30 10.61 -0.24 26.74
N ALA A 31 10.10 -0.23 27.98
CA ALA A 31 10.87 -0.64 29.15
C ALA A 31 11.24 -2.12 29.15
N ALA A 32 10.35 -3.00 28.67
CA ALA A 32 10.60 -4.44 28.62
C ALA A 32 11.58 -4.85 27.52
N VAL A 33 11.52 -4.16 26.38
CA VAL A 33 12.35 -4.42 25.20
C VAL A 33 13.77 -3.87 25.39
N ASP A 34 13.92 -2.70 26.02
CA ASP A 34 15.20 -2.05 26.33
C ASP A 34 16.14 -1.94 25.10
N ARG A 35 15.59 -1.35 24.03
CA ARG A 35 16.28 -1.10 22.76
C ARG A 35 16.31 0.41 22.48
N PRO A 36 17.08 1.20 23.25
CA PRO A 36 17.08 2.66 23.14
C PRO A 36 17.48 3.15 21.76
N GLU A 37 18.26 2.37 21.00
CA GLU A 37 18.70 2.74 19.66
C GLU A 37 17.57 2.88 18.62
N ILE A 38 16.35 2.41 18.92
CA ILE A 38 15.16 2.59 18.08
C ILE A 38 14.79 4.07 17.96
N TRP A 39 15.10 4.88 18.98
CA TRP A 39 14.60 6.25 19.13
C TRP A 39 15.75 7.25 19.11
N ILE A 40 15.55 8.36 18.39
CA ILE A 40 16.37 9.56 18.55
C ILE A 40 15.75 10.47 19.63
N THR A 41 14.42 10.56 19.66
CA THR A 41 13.69 11.31 20.67
C THR A 41 12.41 10.59 21.02
N LEU A 42 12.28 10.11 22.26
CA LEU A 42 11.00 9.74 22.84
C LEU A 42 10.34 10.98 23.43
N ARG A 43 9.03 11.11 23.25
CA ARG A 43 8.28 12.20 23.89
C ARG A 43 8.21 11.99 25.40
N PRO A 44 8.13 13.08 26.19
CA PRO A 44 7.77 12.98 27.60
C PRO A 44 6.45 12.23 27.75
N ALA A 45 6.38 11.32 28.72
CA ALA A 45 5.22 10.44 28.88
C ALA A 45 3.94 11.26 29.16
N GLU A 46 4.06 12.31 29.97
CA GLU A 46 2.97 13.24 30.28
C GLU A 46 2.30 13.84 29.05
N ASP A 47 3.06 14.16 28.00
CA ASP A 47 2.53 14.72 26.76
C ASP A 47 1.78 13.67 25.95
N VAL A 48 2.29 12.43 25.94
CA VAL A 48 1.67 11.31 25.22
C VAL A 48 0.36 10.89 25.91
N TYR A 49 0.32 10.88 27.26
CA TYR A 49 -0.90 10.66 28.03
C TYR A 49 -1.92 11.79 27.85
N ALA A 50 -1.46 13.04 27.74
CA ALA A 50 -2.35 14.17 27.48
C ALA A 50 -3.05 14.04 26.12
N ASP A 51 -2.33 13.61 25.07
CA ASP A 51 -2.92 13.33 23.76
C ASP A 51 -3.96 12.20 23.82
N ALA A 52 -3.65 11.11 24.54
CA ALA A 52 -4.59 10.00 24.74
C ALA A 52 -5.89 10.45 25.42
N ALA A 53 -5.79 11.23 26.51
CA ALA A 53 -6.95 11.76 27.22
C ALA A 53 -7.78 12.72 26.34
N ALA A 54 -7.12 13.49 25.47
CA ALA A 54 -7.79 14.36 24.49
C ALA A 54 -8.58 13.52 23.46
N ILE A 55 -8.01 12.43 22.96
CA ILE A 55 -8.70 11.50 22.04
C ILE A 55 -9.90 10.83 22.72
N GLU A 56 -9.74 10.37 23.96
CA GLU A 56 -10.85 9.80 24.75
C GLU A 56 -12.00 10.81 24.92
N SER A 57 -11.67 12.08 25.14
CA SER A 57 -12.67 13.15 25.24
C SER A 57 -13.41 13.39 23.91
N ARG A 58 -12.69 13.35 22.78
CA ARG A 58 -13.28 13.48 21.42
C ARG A 58 -14.20 12.30 21.09
N LEU A 59 -13.79 11.08 21.43
CA LEU A 59 -14.63 9.88 21.29
C LEU A 59 -15.90 9.99 22.16
N ALA A 60 -15.77 10.43 23.41
CA ALA A 60 -16.91 10.64 24.31
C ALA A 60 -17.88 11.72 23.79
N ALA A 61 -17.38 12.67 22.99
CA ALA A 61 -18.19 13.67 22.30
C ALA A 61 -18.85 13.15 21.01
N GLY A 62 -18.59 11.90 20.60
CA GLY A 62 -19.18 11.26 19.44
C GLY A 62 -18.43 11.50 18.12
N GLU A 63 -17.18 11.97 18.15
CA GLU A 63 -16.33 12.03 16.95
C GLU A 63 -15.97 10.62 16.47
N ASP A 64 -16.00 10.41 15.15
CA ASP A 64 -15.50 9.19 14.51
C ASP A 64 -14.01 9.36 14.22
N LEU A 65 -13.17 8.61 14.93
CA LEU A 65 -11.71 8.66 14.86
C LEU A 65 -11.17 7.27 14.50
N PRO A 66 -10.97 6.96 13.21
CA PRO A 66 -10.58 5.63 12.74
C PRO A 66 -9.26 5.11 13.31
N LEU A 67 -8.37 6.00 13.75
CA LEU A 67 -7.07 5.67 14.34
C LEU A 67 -7.00 5.96 15.84
N ALA A 68 -8.14 6.11 16.52
CA ALA A 68 -8.20 6.48 17.93
C ALA A 68 -7.23 5.67 18.81
N GLY A 69 -6.23 6.37 19.36
CA GLY A 69 -5.24 5.81 20.26
C GLY A 69 -4.15 4.96 19.60
N GLN A 70 -4.16 4.78 18.28
CA GLN A 70 -3.10 4.05 17.59
C GLN A 70 -1.77 4.77 17.73
N ILE A 71 -0.73 4.04 18.09
CA ILE A 71 0.59 4.56 18.41
C ILE A 71 1.44 4.70 17.14
N LEU A 72 1.93 5.91 16.87
CA LEU A 72 2.80 6.22 15.74
C LEU A 72 4.26 6.32 16.17
N ALA A 73 5.13 5.66 15.43
CA ALA A 73 6.58 5.86 15.45
C ALA A 73 7.00 6.60 14.16
N VAL A 74 7.52 7.83 14.27
CA VAL A 74 7.77 8.69 13.10
C VAL A 74 9.26 8.84 12.86
N LYS A 75 9.75 8.49 11.67
CA LYS A 75 11.17 8.62 11.30
C LYS A 75 11.67 10.06 11.49
N ASP A 76 12.86 10.22 12.07
CA ASP A 76 13.40 11.52 12.43
C ASP A 76 13.93 12.39 11.26
N ASN A 77 13.55 12.05 10.03
CA ASN A 77 13.64 12.96 8.89
C ASN A 77 12.27 13.53 8.49
N ILE A 78 11.23 13.30 9.29
CA ILE A 78 9.86 13.78 9.06
C ILE A 78 9.47 14.69 10.23
N ASP A 79 8.98 15.87 9.91
CA ASP A 79 8.66 16.91 10.86
C ASP A 79 7.42 16.58 11.69
N VAL A 80 7.55 16.75 13.00
CA VAL A 80 6.48 16.77 13.97
C VAL A 80 6.67 18.04 14.79
N ALA A 81 5.69 18.96 14.75
CA ALA A 81 5.81 20.26 15.40
C ALA A 81 6.22 20.12 16.87
N GLY A 82 7.21 20.92 17.29
CA GLY A 82 7.72 20.90 18.66
C GLY A 82 8.71 19.76 18.98
N LEU A 83 8.90 18.78 18.09
CA LEU A 83 9.92 17.74 18.25
C LEU A 83 11.08 18.00 17.28
N THR A 84 12.31 18.02 17.80
CA THR A 84 13.52 18.19 17.00
C THR A 84 13.57 17.16 15.85
N THR A 85 13.88 17.63 14.65
CA THR A 85 14.22 16.80 13.48
C THR A 85 15.72 16.87 13.29
N THR A 86 16.42 15.73 13.30
CA THR A 86 17.89 15.65 13.14
C THR A 86 18.32 14.98 11.85
N ALA A 87 17.44 14.20 11.20
CA ALA A 87 17.78 13.32 10.09
C ALA A 87 19.00 12.40 10.38
N GLY A 88 19.19 12.01 11.65
CA GLY A 88 20.31 11.17 12.08
C GLY A 88 21.64 11.94 12.22
N CYS A 89 21.62 13.28 12.26
CA CYS A 89 22.80 14.12 12.47
C CYS A 89 22.51 15.18 13.55
N PRO A 90 23.13 15.09 14.75
CA PRO A 90 22.88 16.03 15.85
C PRO A 90 23.05 17.51 15.47
N GLU A 91 24.06 17.82 14.66
CA GLU A 91 24.39 19.19 14.25
C GLU A 91 23.48 19.74 13.13
N PHE A 92 22.66 18.88 12.51
CA PHE A 92 21.65 19.30 11.54
C PHE A 92 20.31 19.67 12.21
N ALA A 93 20.21 19.46 13.53
CA ALA A 93 18.97 19.59 14.28
C ALA A 93 18.27 20.94 14.11
N TYR A 94 16.94 20.88 13.89
CA TYR A 94 16.04 22.02 13.98
C TYR A 94 14.71 21.60 14.60
N VAL A 95 13.95 22.57 15.13
CA VAL A 95 12.58 22.34 15.62
C VAL A 95 11.61 22.88 14.59
N PRO A 96 10.76 22.04 13.95
CA PRO A 96 9.79 22.49 12.98
C PRO A 96 8.60 23.18 13.64
N ASP A 97 8.11 24.26 13.01
CA ASP A 97 6.87 24.96 13.41
C ASP A 97 5.61 24.21 12.97
N HIS A 98 5.73 23.25 12.05
CA HIS A 98 4.61 22.53 11.45
C HIS A 98 4.90 21.04 11.38
N THR A 99 3.90 20.23 11.71
CA THR A 99 3.91 18.79 11.44
C THR A 99 3.73 18.55 9.95
N ALA A 100 4.51 17.62 9.38
CA ALA A 100 4.38 17.15 8.01
C ALA A 100 2.93 16.76 7.70
N THR A 101 2.40 17.11 6.52
CA THR A 101 0.97 16.92 6.23
C THR A 101 0.54 15.46 6.35
N ALA A 102 1.39 14.51 5.92
CA ALA A 102 1.13 13.08 6.07
C ALA A 102 0.93 12.68 7.55
N VAL A 103 1.84 13.08 8.45
CA VAL A 103 1.73 12.77 9.88
C VAL A 103 0.53 13.48 10.52
N ARG A 104 0.29 14.76 10.18
CA ARG A 104 -0.85 15.52 10.68
C ARG A 104 -2.18 14.86 10.34
N ARG A 105 -2.35 14.36 9.11
CA ARG A 105 -3.57 13.63 8.70
C ARG A 105 -3.85 12.42 9.59
N LEU A 106 -2.83 11.69 10.03
CA LEU A 106 -2.99 10.57 10.95
C LEU A 106 -3.39 11.03 12.36
N VAL A 107 -2.74 12.08 12.88
CA VAL A 107 -3.05 12.66 14.20
C VAL A 107 -4.47 13.23 14.25
N ASP A 108 -4.90 13.90 13.19
CA ASP A 108 -6.27 14.45 13.07
C ASP A 108 -7.33 13.32 13.17
N GLN A 109 -6.99 12.10 12.73
CA GLN A 109 -7.81 10.88 12.82
C GLN A 109 -7.63 10.09 14.13
N GLY A 110 -6.96 10.67 15.12
CA GLY A 110 -6.86 10.14 16.48
C GLY A 110 -5.62 9.31 16.78
N ALA A 111 -4.61 9.29 15.91
CA ALA A 111 -3.35 8.61 16.18
C ALA A 111 -2.43 9.45 17.10
N ILE A 112 -1.58 8.79 17.90
CA ILE A 112 -0.72 9.43 18.89
C ILE A 112 0.74 9.24 18.49
N VAL A 113 1.49 10.33 18.31
CA VAL A 113 2.93 10.25 18.07
C VAL A 113 3.65 9.89 19.36
N LEU A 114 4.40 8.80 19.37
CA LEU A 114 5.21 8.38 20.53
C LEU A 114 6.59 9.04 20.55
N GLY A 115 7.18 9.26 19.38
CA GLY A 115 8.50 9.84 19.26
C GLY A 115 9.07 9.81 17.84
N LYS A 116 10.30 10.32 17.74
CA LYS A 116 11.12 10.36 16.52
C LYS A 116 12.07 9.16 16.51
N THR A 117 11.95 8.31 15.49
CA THR A 117 12.74 7.07 15.37
C THR A 117 14.05 7.27 14.63
N ASN A 118 15.03 6.43 14.98
CA ASN A 118 16.35 6.40 14.38
C ASN A 118 16.33 5.94 12.91
N LEU A 119 17.35 6.35 12.16
CA LEU A 119 17.50 6.12 10.72
C LEU A 119 18.97 6.06 10.31
N ASP A 120 19.27 5.49 9.13
CA ASP A 120 20.54 5.80 8.45
C ASP A 120 20.57 7.30 8.13
N GLN A 121 21.67 7.98 8.47
CA GLN A 121 21.82 9.42 8.41
C GLN A 121 21.46 9.97 7.01
N PHE A 122 20.67 11.06 7.01
CA PHE A 122 20.09 11.69 5.81
C PHE A 122 19.36 10.72 4.88
N ALA A 123 18.74 9.68 5.46
CA ALA A 123 18.08 8.59 4.74
C ALA A 123 18.98 7.96 3.65
N THR A 124 20.28 7.83 3.94
CA THR A 124 21.29 7.32 3.00
C THR A 124 21.78 5.93 3.42
N GLY A 125 20.94 4.92 3.19
CA GLY A 125 21.28 3.52 3.44
C GLY A 125 20.09 2.59 3.39
N LEU A 126 20.39 1.29 3.32
CA LEU A 126 19.45 0.19 3.39
C LEU A 126 19.75 -0.73 4.59
N VAL A 127 20.62 -0.33 5.50
CA VAL A 127 21.19 -1.18 6.55
C VAL A 127 20.75 -0.81 7.97
N GLY A 128 20.47 0.45 8.27
CA GLY A 128 20.08 0.90 9.62
C GLY A 128 21.25 1.02 10.61
N THR A 129 22.49 1.02 10.12
CA THR A 129 23.72 1.05 10.92
C THR A 129 24.50 2.37 10.82
N ARG A 130 24.13 3.26 9.89
CA ARG A 130 24.82 4.52 9.59
C ARG A 130 24.25 5.68 10.41
N SER A 131 24.22 5.52 11.72
CA SER A 131 23.67 6.51 12.64
C SER A 131 24.60 6.71 13.84
N PRO A 132 24.94 7.96 14.20
CA PRO A 132 25.67 8.24 15.44
C PRO A 132 24.84 7.92 16.70
N TYR A 133 23.53 7.74 16.55
CA TYR A 133 22.63 7.29 17.63
C TYR A 133 22.65 5.77 17.86
N GLY A 134 23.47 5.04 17.09
CA GLY A 134 23.67 3.60 17.21
C GLY A 134 22.99 2.82 16.09
N ALA A 135 23.57 1.64 15.81
CA ALA A 135 23.02 0.70 14.85
C ALA A 135 21.76 0.03 15.37
N VAL A 136 20.66 0.15 14.64
CA VAL A 136 19.39 -0.49 15.00
C VAL A 136 19.45 -1.97 14.63
N ARG A 137 19.41 -2.85 15.62
CA ARG A 137 19.45 -4.30 15.41
C ARG A 137 18.07 -4.84 15.01
N CYS A 138 18.02 -5.92 14.25
CA CYS A 138 16.77 -6.56 13.84
C CYS A 138 15.92 -6.99 15.05
N SER A 139 14.60 -7.07 14.86
CA SER A 139 13.62 -7.37 15.91
C SER A 139 13.72 -8.80 16.42
N TRP A 140 14.03 -9.77 15.56
CA TRP A 140 14.05 -11.20 15.89
C TRP A 140 15.48 -11.77 16.05
N ASP A 141 16.48 -11.16 15.41
CA ASP A 141 17.89 -11.53 15.53
C ASP A 141 18.76 -10.28 15.76
N PRO A 142 19.14 -9.97 17.01
CA PRO A 142 19.92 -8.78 17.34
C PRO A 142 21.35 -8.75 16.78
N GLU A 143 21.86 -9.82 16.18
CA GLU A 143 23.15 -9.81 15.46
C GLU A 143 23.01 -9.28 14.02
N ARG A 144 21.78 -9.26 13.50
CA ARG A 144 21.46 -8.82 12.14
C ARG A 144 21.04 -7.37 12.07
N VAL A 145 21.24 -6.80 10.89
CA VAL A 145 20.77 -5.46 10.58
C VAL A 145 19.24 -5.41 10.59
N SER A 146 18.67 -4.33 11.11
CA SER A 146 17.23 -4.07 11.00
C SER A 146 16.78 -3.76 9.57
N GLY A 147 17.73 -3.38 8.71
CA GLY A 147 17.43 -2.74 7.43
C GLY A 147 17.22 -1.25 7.63
N GLY A 148 17.44 -0.49 6.57
CA GLY A 148 17.39 0.96 6.60
C GLY A 148 16.77 1.55 5.33
N SER A 149 16.67 2.86 5.22
CA SER A 149 17.07 3.83 6.24
C SER A 149 16.01 4.01 7.34
N SER A 150 14.78 3.50 7.18
CA SER A 150 13.71 3.65 8.17
C SER A 150 13.77 2.59 9.29
N SER A 151 14.95 2.45 9.88
CA SER A 151 15.29 1.34 10.77
C SER A 151 14.47 1.34 12.07
N GLY A 152 14.47 2.45 12.82
CA GLY A 152 13.73 2.54 14.07
C GLY A 152 12.22 2.41 13.89
N SER A 153 11.64 2.98 12.83
CA SER A 153 10.20 2.84 12.53
C SER A 153 9.78 1.39 12.33
N ALA A 154 10.57 0.61 11.59
CA ALA A 154 10.27 -0.80 11.36
C ALA A 154 10.41 -1.62 12.66
N VAL A 155 11.50 -1.42 13.41
CA VAL A 155 11.72 -2.20 14.65
C VAL A 155 10.72 -1.85 15.75
N ALA A 156 10.29 -0.59 15.85
CA ALA A 156 9.24 -0.17 16.79
C ALA A 156 7.92 -0.92 16.53
N VAL A 157 7.53 -1.08 15.26
CA VAL A 157 6.33 -1.84 14.88
C VAL A 157 6.52 -3.34 15.09
N ALA A 158 7.66 -3.90 14.68
CA ALA A 158 7.91 -5.34 14.79
C ALA A 158 7.98 -5.85 16.24
N LEU A 159 8.42 -5.01 17.17
CA LEU A 159 8.40 -5.30 18.61
C LEU A 159 7.05 -4.93 19.26
N GLY A 160 6.11 -4.44 18.45
CA GLY A 160 4.78 -4.03 18.83
C GLY A 160 4.74 -2.86 19.82
N ILE A 161 5.78 -2.02 19.83
CA ILE A 161 5.81 -0.77 20.61
C ILE A 161 4.88 0.26 19.97
N ALA A 162 4.83 0.28 18.63
CA ALA A 162 3.94 1.14 17.84
C ALA A 162 3.02 0.29 16.96
N ASP A 163 1.81 0.80 16.71
CA ASP A 163 0.86 0.19 15.77
C ASP A 163 1.27 0.50 14.31
N ILE A 164 1.76 1.72 14.07
CA ILE A 164 2.13 2.24 12.75
C ILE A 164 3.50 2.90 12.80
N GLY A 165 4.38 2.53 11.86
CA GLY A 165 5.67 3.16 11.66
C GLY A 165 5.65 4.03 10.40
N ILE A 166 5.98 5.31 10.51
CA ILE A 166 6.13 6.21 9.36
C ILE A 166 7.61 6.26 8.98
N GLY A 167 7.89 5.97 7.72
CA GLY A 167 9.23 5.97 7.14
C GLY A 167 9.31 6.82 5.89
N THR A 168 10.47 6.77 5.24
CA THR A 168 10.63 7.28 3.88
C THR A 168 11.29 6.24 2.99
N ASP A 169 11.09 6.35 1.68
CA ASP A 169 11.66 5.46 0.67
C ASP A 169 11.99 6.21 -0.60
N THR A 170 13.29 6.29 -0.91
CA THR A 170 13.82 6.66 -2.23
C THR A 170 14.17 5.43 -3.06
N ALA A 171 14.74 4.41 -2.39
CA ALA A 171 15.46 3.31 -3.02
C ALA A 171 15.30 1.97 -2.29
N GLY A 172 14.34 1.85 -1.37
CA GLY A 172 14.09 0.63 -0.60
C GLY A 172 13.87 0.86 0.89
N SER A 173 13.98 2.10 1.37
CA SER A 173 13.97 2.42 2.80
C SER A 173 12.63 2.21 3.53
N GLY A 174 11.54 1.99 2.80
CA GLY A 174 10.22 1.57 3.30
C GLY A 174 9.92 0.09 3.05
N ARG A 175 10.83 -0.63 2.37
CA ARG A 175 10.60 -1.99 1.86
C ARG A 175 11.58 -2.99 2.48
N VAL A 176 12.88 -2.70 2.45
CA VAL A 176 13.93 -3.57 3.03
C VAL A 176 13.73 -3.78 4.54
N PRO A 177 13.46 -2.73 5.36
CA PRO A 177 13.16 -2.96 6.78
C PRO A 177 11.87 -3.78 7.00
N ALA A 178 10.89 -3.69 6.11
CA ALA A 178 9.67 -4.49 6.23
C ALA A 178 9.98 -5.99 6.04
N ALA A 179 10.75 -6.31 5.00
CA ALA A 179 11.16 -7.69 4.71
C ALA A 179 11.94 -8.34 5.85
N PHE A 180 12.91 -7.63 6.44
CA PHE A 180 13.73 -8.18 7.52
C PHE A 180 12.99 -8.38 8.83
N ASN A 181 11.96 -7.57 9.10
CA ASN A 181 11.24 -7.61 10.39
C ASN A 181 9.85 -8.25 10.27
N GLY A 182 9.53 -8.88 9.13
CA GLY A 182 8.26 -9.59 8.94
C GLY A 182 7.03 -8.67 8.92
N LEU A 183 7.16 -7.48 8.35
CA LEU A 183 6.12 -6.46 8.33
C LEU A 183 5.52 -6.25 6.93
N VAL A 184 4.39 -5.55 6.91
CA VAL A 184 3.88 -4.89 5.71
C VAL A 184 4.59 -3.54 5.54
N GLY A 185 5.06 -3.25 4.35
CA GLY A 185 5.63 -1.95 3.95
C GLY A 185 4.92 -1.39 2.73
N ILE A 186 4.20 -0.27 2.86
CA ILE A 186 3.53 0.39 1.73
C ILE A 186 4.37 1.58 1.26
N LYS A 187 4.85 1.49 0.01
CA LYS A 187 5.45 2.59 -0.74
C LYS A 187 4.49 3.01 -1.84
N ALA A 188 3.66 4.01 -1.54
CA ALA A 188 2.69 4.53 -2.50
C ALA A 188 3.38 5.15 -3.74
N THR A 189 2.61 5.33 -4.80
CA THR A 189 2.96 6.13 -5.98
C THR A 189 3.52 7.50 -5.56
N LEU A 190 4.56 7.98 -6.24
CA LEU A 190 5.23 9.25 -5.89
C LEU A 190 4.21 10.39 -5.77
N GLY A 191 4.33 11.23 -4.75
CA GLY A 191 3.43 12.37 -4.55
C GLY A 191 1.97 12.05 -4.16
N VAL A 192 1.51 10.80 -4.19
CA VAL A 192 0.16 10.46 -3.67
C VAL A 192 0.09 10.75 -2.17
N ILE A 193 1.13 10.35 -1.43
CA ILE A 193 1.35 10.83 -0.07
C ILE A 193 2.30 12.03 -0.17
N PRO A 194 1.90 13.21 0.34
CA PRO A 194 2.72 14.40 0.27
C PRO A 194 3.98 14.27 1.15
N ALA A 195 5.07 14.87 0.69
CA ALA A 195 6.39 14.84 1.34
C ALA A 195 6.79 16.20 1.94
N ASP A 196 5.85 17.15 2.12
CA ASP A 196 6.16 18.38 2.84
C ASP A 196 6.53 18.09 4.31
N GLY A 197 7.55 18.80 4.80
CA GLY A 197 8.10 18.55 6.15
C GLY A 197 8.98 17.29 6.22
N VAL A 198 9.44 16.76 5.09
CA VAL A 198 10.46 15.72 5.04
C VAL A 198 11.80 16.35 4.69
N VAL A 199 12.85 16.06 5.46
CA VAL A 199 14.24 16.39 5.05
C VAL A 199 14.57 15.53 3.83
N PRO A 200 14.82 16.14 2.66
CA PRO A 200 14.93 15.38 1.41
C PRO A 200 16.20 14.54 1.37
N ALA A 201 16.12 13.40 0.69
CA ALA A 201 17.26 12.61 0.26
C ALA A 201 17.43 12.75 -1.26
N CYS A 202 16.41 12.42 -2.03
CA CYS A 202 16.28 12.79 -3.44
C CYS A 202 14.86 13.29 -3.67
N VAL A 203 14.67 14.61 -3.65
CA VAL A 203 13.35 15.26 -3.56
C VAL A 203 12.36 14.83 -4.66
N ASP A 204 12.83 14.50 -5.87
CA ASP A 204 11.95 14.07 -6.97
C ASP A 204 11.58 12.56 -6.88
N TYR A 205 12.25 11.82 -6.01
CA TYR A 205 12.11 10.38 -5.84
C TYR A 205 11.79 9.95 -4.41
N ASP A 206 11.52 10.88 -3.49
CA ASP A 206 11.21 10.56 -2.10
C ASP A 206 9.71 10.24 -1.92
N CYS A 207 9.43 9.12 -1.24
CA CYS A 207 8.09 8.78 -0.75
C CYS A 207 8.09 8.76 0.79
N VAL A 208 7.01 9.23 1.40
CA VAL A 208 6.65 8.82 2.77
C VAL A 208 6.02 7.42 2.70
N THR A 209 6.37 6.54 3.63
CA THR A 209 5.95 5.13 3.64
C THR A 209 5.36 4.70 4.97
N VAL A 210 4.64 3.59 4.96
CA VAL A 210 4.01 3.00 6.15
C VAL A 210 4.59 1.62 6.43
N PHE A 211 4.84 1.34 7.70
CA PHE A 211 5.02 0.00 8.26
C PHE A 211 3.85 -0.34 9.19
N ALA A 212 3.33 -1.55 9.09
CA ALA A 212 2.42 -2.13 10.09
C ALA A 212 2.59 -3.66 10.12
N THR A 213 2.12 -4.32 11.17
CA THR A 213 2.06 -5.79 11.20
C THR A 213 0.94 -6.32 10.30
N GLU A 214 -0.17 -5.60 10.21
CA GLU A 214 -1.36 -5.98 9.44
C GLU A 214 -1.50 -5.10 8.18
N LEU A 215 -1.89 -5.73 7.06
CA LEU A 215 -2.08 -5.03 5.79
C LEU A 215 -3.21 -4.00 5.87
N ASP A 216 -4.28 -4.29 6.61
CA ASP A 216 -5.41 -3.38 6.82
C ASP A 216 -4.96 -2.08 7.51
N THR A 217 -4.18 -2.18 8.59
CA THR A 217 -3.61 -1.03 9.29
C THR A 217 -2.68 -0.22 8.39
N ALA A 218 -1.81 -0.88 7.62
CA ALA A 218 -0.92 -0.19 6.70
C ALA A 218 -1.70 0.57 5.61
N ALA A 219 -2.70 -0.08 5.00
CA ALA A 219 -3.52 0.50 3.94
C ALA A 219 -4.40 1.65 4.46
N ALA A 220 -4.99 1.51 5.66
CA ALA A 220 -5.75 2.58 6.30
C ALA A 220 -4.89 3.82 6.57
N ALA A 221 -3.69 3.64 7.12
CA ALA A 221 -2.76 4.75 7.34
C ALA A 221 -2.33 5.40 6.02
N ALA A 222 -1.96 4.60 5.01
CA ALA A 222 -1.59 5.13 3.69
C ALA A 222 -2.76 5.89 3.02
N ARG A 223 -3.99 5.38 3.14
CA ARG A 223 -5.22 6.04 2.65
C ARG A 223 -5.44 7.39 3.33
N ILE A 224 -5.34 7.45 4.66
CA ILE A 224 -5.52 8.69 5.44
C ILE A 224 -4.44 9.72 5.07
N MET A 225 -3.21 9.29 4.82
CA MET A 225 -2.13 10.19 4.43
C MET A 225 -2.23 10.68 2.98
N ALA A 226 -2.93 9.97 2.10
CA ALA A 226 -2.97 10.26 0.67
C ALA A 226 -3.75 11.53 0.32
N GLY A 227 -3.41 12.12 -0.83
CA GLY A 227 -4.11 13.24 -1.46
C GLY A 227 -3.26 14.52 -1.52
N PRO A 228 -3.61 15.47 -2.40
CA PRO A 228 -2.85 16.70 -2.61
C PRO A 228 -2.66 17.51 -1.32
N ALA A 229 -1.52 18.19 -1.20
CA ALA A 229 -1.23 19.10 -0.10
C ALA A 229 -0.67 20.42 -0.66
N SER A 230 -1.19 21.55 -0.19
CA SER A 230 -0.79 22.88 -0.68
C SER A 230 0.68 23.22 -0.41
N ARG A 231 1.30 22.59 0.59
CA ARG A 231 2.71 22.75 0.96
C ARG A 231 3.65 21.86 0.14
N ASP A 232 3.11 20.89 -0.60
CA ASP A 232 3.88 19.98 -1.44
C ASP A 232 3.51 20.15 -2.92
N PRO A 233 4.32 20.88 -3.71
CA PRO A 233 4.07 21.06 -5.14
C PRO A 233 4.24 19.78 -5.96
N ARG A 234 4.83 18.71 -5.39
CA ARG A 234 4.96 17.39 -6.02
C ARG A 234 3.79 16.47 -5.71
N SER A 235 2.88 16.88 -4.83
CA SER A 235 1.73 16.06 -4.46
C SER A 235 0.79 15.86 -5.65
N ARG A 236 0.24 14.65 -5.77
CA ARG A 236 -0.61 14.20 -6.88
C ARG A 236 -1.94 13.68 -6.35
N ALA A 237 -3.01 13.93 -7.09
CA ALA A 237 -4.29 13.28 -6.86
C ALA A 237 -4.32 11.91 -7.57
N TRP A 238 -5.20 11.02 -7.11
CA TRP A 238 -5.55 9.82 -7.87
C TRP A 238 -6.13 10.21 -9.24
N PRO A 239 -5.75 9.54 -10.34
CA PRO A 239 -6.28 9.85 -11.65
C PRO A 239 -7.75 9.41 -11.74
N ALA A 240 -8.52 10.06 -12.60
CA ALA A 240 -9.96 9.80 -12.76
C ALA A 240 -10.28 8.39 -13.28
N ASP A 241 -9.27 7.67 -13.80
CA ASP A 241 -9.34 6.31 -14.32
C ASP A 241 -8.61 5.27 -13.45
N VAL A 242 -8.29 5.62 -12.19
CA VAL A 242 -7.66 4.71 -11.21
C VAL A 242 -8.38 3.36 -11.13
N ARG A 243 -7.62 2.26 -11.08
CA ARG A 243 -8.16 0.91 -10.85
C ARG A 243 -8.41 0.74 -9.35
N LEU A 244 -9.61 0.31 -8.99
CA LEU A 244 -10.05 0.14 -7.59
C LEU A 244 -9.98 -1.31 -7.10
N ALA A 245 -9.68 -2.26 -7.98
CA ALA A 245 -9.44 -3.65 -7.62
C ALA A 245 -8.52 -4.37 -8.61
N ALA A 246 -7.83 -5.40 -8.12
CA ALA A 246 -7.19 -6.43 -8.94
C ALA A 246 -8.26 -7.38 -9.55
N PRO A 247 -8.04 -7.92 -10.76
CA PRO A 247 -8.99 -8.86 -11.39
C PRO A 247 -9.10 -10.16 -10.59
N ALA A 248 -10.15 -10.96 -10.81
CA ALA A 248 -10.35 -12.21 -10.06
C ALA A 248 -9.23 -13.23 -10.28
N GLN A 249 -8.67 -13.30 -11.50
CA GLN A 249 -7.51 -14.13 -11.84
C GLN A 249 -6.32 -13.23 -12.25
N PRO A 250 -5.46 -12.82 -11.30
CA PRO A 250 -4.35 -11.93 -11.61
C PRO A 250 -3.29 -12.61 -12.46
N GLN A 251 -2.67 -11.84 -13.36
CA GLN A 251 -1.46 -12.22 -14.07
C GLN A 251 -0.27 -11.45 -13.52
N VAL A 252 0.71 -12.16 -12.95
CA VAL A 252 1.86 -11.56 -12.27
C VAL A 252 3.15 -11.94 -12.99
N ALA A 253 3.98 -10.94 -13.24
CA ALA A 253 5.31 -11.13 -13.80
C ALA A 253 6.29 -11.51 -12.69
N ILE A 254 7.27 -12.36 -13.01
CA ILE A 254 8.46 -12.62 -12.17
C ILE A 254 9.74 -12.43 -13.00
N PRO A 255 10.88 -12.08 -12.39
CA PRO A 255 12.16 -12.01 -13.10
C PRO A 255 12.57 -13.36 -13.65
N ARG A 256 13.30 -13.37 -14.77
CA ARG A 256 14.05 -14.55 -15.23
C ARG A 256 15.20 -14.88 -14.29
N ASP A 257 15.69 -16.11 -14.39
CA ASP A 257 16.75 -16.63 -13.52
C ASP A 257 18.03 -15.79 -13.54
N GLU A 258 18.39 -15.25 -14.71
CA GLU A 258 19.57 -14.41 -14.89
C GLU A 258 19.46 -13.09 -14.11
N ASP A 259 18.25 -12.59 -13.89
CA ASP A 259 18.00 -11.37 -13.12
C ASP A 259 17.91 -11.65 -11.61
N LEU A 260 17.93 -12.93 -11.19
CA LEU A 260 17.85 -13.36 -9.79
C LEU A 260 19.21 -13.79 -9.21
N THR A 261 20.30 -13.71 -9.98
CA THR A 261 21.62 -14.23 -9.56
C THR A 261 22.23 -13.51 -8.36
N ALA A 262 21.70 -12.35 -7.98
CA ALA A 262 22.14 -11.60 -6.80
C ALA A 262 21.56 -12.16 -5.48
N LEU A 263 20.56 -13.04 -5.53
CA LEU A 263 19.99 -13.65 -4.32
C LEU A 263 20.97 -14.64 -3.66
N GLY A 264 21.07 -14.57 -2.34
CA GLY A 264 21.64 -15.66 -1.56
C GLY A 264 20.81 -16.93 -1.73
N ALA A 265 21.44 -18.11 -1.63
CA ALA A 265 20.78 -19.39 -1.91
C ALA A 265 19.49 -19.61 -1.10
N ASP A 266 19.47 -19.27 0.19
CA ASP A 266 18.28 -19.40 1.04
C ASP A 266 17.15 -18.47 0.61
N TYR A 267 17.48 -17.25 0.18
CA TYR A 267 16.51 -16.27 -0.31
C TYR A 267 16.00 -16.63 -1.71
N ARG A 268 16.84 -17.24 -2.54
CA ARG A 268 16.43 -17.79 -3.82
C ARG A 268 15.39 -18.89 -3.64
N GLN A 269 15.65 -19.86 -2.75
CA GLN A 269 14.68 -20.91 -2.46
C GLN A 269 13.37 -20.35 -1.89
N ALA A 270 13.45 -19.42 -0.93
CA ALA A 270 12.27 -18.78 -0.34
C ALA A 270 11.44 -17.99 -1.38
N PHE A 271 12.09 -17.37 -2.36
CA PHE A 271 11.42 -16.72 -3.47
C PHE A 271 10.68 -17.73 -4.35
N ASP A 272 11.35 -18.81 -4.74
CA ASP A 272 10.75 -19.89 -5.55
C ASP A 272 9.55 -20.52 -4.83
N ASP A 273 9.65 -20.76 -3.52
CA ASP A 273 8.56 -21.26 -2.68
C ASP A 273 7.38 -20.26 -2.62
N THR A 274 7.68 -18.96 -2.59
CA THR A 274 6.66 -17.90 -2.60
C THR A 274 5.94 -17.84 -3.96
N VAL A 275 6.66 -18.00 -5.06
CA VAL A 275 6.08 -18.08 -6.42
C VAL A 275 5.16 -19.31 -6.54
N GLN A 276 5.58 -20.45 -6.00
CA GLN A 276 4.73 -21.65 -5.96
C GLN A 276 3.46 -21.41 -5.15
N ALA A 277 3.58 -20.80 -3.96
CA ALA A 277 2.42 -20.48 -3.12
C ALA A 277 1.42 -19.52 -3.80
N LEU A 278 1.89 -18.59 -4.63
CA LEU A 278 1.01 -17.74 -5.45
C LEU A 278 0.27 -18.54 -6.52
N THR A 279 0.97 -19.44 -7.21
CA THR A 279 0.37 -20.32 -8.22
C THR A 279 -0.71 -21.20 -7.61
N ASP A 280 -0.47 -21.76 -6.43
CA ASP A 280 -1.44 -22.56 -5.68
C ASP A 280 -2.68 -21.75 -5.27
N LYS A 281 -2.55 -20.43 -5.15
CA LYS A 281 -3.64 -19.48 -4.89
C LYS A 281 -4.36 -18.99 -6.15
N GLY A 282 -4.05 -19.57 -7.32
CA GLY A 282 -4.74 -19.31 -8.58
C GLY A 282 -4.22 -18.10 -9.36
N PHE A 283 -3.04 -17.58 -9.01
CA PHE A 283 -2.36 -16.58 -9.83
C PHE A 283 -1.80 -17.23 -11.10
N ARG A 284 -1.85 -16.50 -12.21
CA ARG A 284 -1.05 -16.84 -13.39
C ARG A 284 0.29 -16.14 -13.27
N VAL A 285 1.37 -16.88 -13.47
CA VAL A 285 2.73 -16.35 -13.32
C VAL A 285 3.49 -16.60 -14.62
N ASP A 286 4.08 -15.54 -15.18
CA ASP A 286 5.00 -15.65 -16.32
C ASP A 286 6.30 -14.91 -16.03
N THR A 287 7.36 -15.36 -16.68
CA THR A 287 8.71 -14.80 -16.53
C THR A 287 8.95 -13.65 -17.50
N VAL A 288 9.62 -12.59 -17.04
CA VAL A 288 10.01 -11.41 -17.82
C VAL A 288 11.49 -11.06 -17.63
N ASP A 289 12.08 -10.42 -18.65
CA ASP A 289 13.42 -9.83 -18.59
C ASP A 289 13.34 -8.43 -17.95
N ILE A 290 13.90 -8.28 -16.75
CA ILE A 290 13.93 -7.00 -16.03
C ILE A 290 15.30 -6.32 -16.08
N SER A 291 16.24 -6.78 -16.92
CA SER A 291 17.60 -6.26 -16.96
C SER A 291 17.64 -4.74 -17.19
N ALA A 292 16.73 -4.19 -18.02
CA ALA A 292 16.62 -2.74 -18.22
C ALA A 292 16.23 -1.96 -16.95
N LEU A 293 15.39 -2.54 -16.09
CA LEU A 293 15.01 -1.96 -14.79
C LEU A 293 16.20 -2.02 -13.83
N LEU A 294 16.94 -3.15 -13.82
CA LEU A 294 18.14 -3.32 -13.01
C LEU A 294 19.27 -2.37 -13.43
N ASP A 295 19.42 -2.11 -14.73
CA ASP A 295 20.36 -1.12 -15.25
C ASP A 295 19.95 0.31 -14.86
N ALA A 296 18.66 0.65 -14.99
CA ALA A 296 18.14 1.95 -14.54
C ALA A 296 18.34 2.17 -13.03
N ALA A 297 18.22 1.12 -12.21
CA ALA A 297 18.50 1.17 -10.77
C ALA A 297 19.92 1.66 -10.44
N ARG A 298 20.90 1.44 -11.31
CA ARG A 298 22.29 1.89 -11.11
C ARG A 298 22.43 3.40 -11.23
N LEU A 299 21.60 4.06 -12.04
CA LEU A 299 21.65 5.52 -12.26
C LEU A 299 21.47 6.32 -10.96
N LEU A 300 20.79 5.76 -9.95
CA LEU A 300 20.59 6.42 -8.66
C LEU A 300 21.90 6.76 -7.93
N TYR A 301 22.90 5.89 -8.03
CA TYR A 301 24.16 6.02 -7.29
C TYR A 301 25.40 6.11 -8.19
N ASP A 302 25.39 5.46 -9.36
CA ASP A 302 26.49 5.52 -10.34
C ASP A 302 26.29 6.63 -11.38
N GLY A 303 25.05 7.12 -11.51
CA GLY A 303 24.69 8.21 -12.41
C GLY A 303 24.69 9.58 -11.72
N ALA A 304 24.28 10.59 -12.47
CA ALA A 304 24.15 11.97 -12.05
C ALA A 304 22.90 12.27 -11.22
N VAL A 305 21.94 11.34 -11.11
CA VAL A 305 20.75 11.48 -10.23
C VAL A 305 21.15 11.68 -8.76
N VAL A 306 22.30 11.12 -8.35
CA VAL A 306 22.87 11.30 -7.02
C VAL A 306 23.09 12.78 -6.63
N ALA A 307 23.16 13.70 -7.60
CA ALA A 307 23.25 15.14 -7.39
C ALA A 307 22.10 15.71 -6.52
N GLU A 308 20.93 15.07 -6.48
CA GLU A 308 19.84 15.48 -5.59
C GLU A 308 20.22 15.34 -4.10
N ARG A 309 21.01 14.33 -3.73
CA ARG A 309 21.51 14.17 -2.35
C ARG A 309 22.44 15.31 -1.95
N TYR A 310 23.30 15.75 -2.88
CA TYR A 310 24.16 16.90 -2.64
C TYR A 310 23.33 18.20 -2.52
N THR A 311 22.29 18.34 -3.33
CA THR A 311 21.36 19.48 -3.24
C THR A 311 20.66 19.52 -1.88
N ALA A 312 20.27 18.36 -1.34
CA ALA A 312 19.60 18.26 -0.06
C ALA A 312 20.50 18.64 1.13
N VAL A 313 21.68 18.02 1.25
CA VAL A 313 22.51 18.14 2.47
C VAL A 313 24.01 18.31 2.22
N GLY A 314 24.45 18.32 0.96
CA GLY A 314 25.87 18.35 0.59
C GLY A 314 26.61 19.57 1.12
N ARG A 315 26.04 20.77 1.00
CA ARG A 315 26.65 22.00 1.54
C ARG A 315 26.80 21.96 3.06
N PHE A 316 25.88 21.31 3.77
CA PHE A 316 25.98 21.13 5.21
C PHE A 316 27.12 20.16 5.55
N LEU A 317 27.19 19.01 4.88
CA LEU A 317 28.26 18.02 5.06
C LEU A 317 29.66 18.57 4.73
N ASP A 318 29.74 19.55 3.82
CA ASP A 318 31.00 20.24 3.49
C ASP A 318 31.59 21.04 4.66
N THR A 319 30.78 21.35 5.68
CA THR A 319 31.26 21.98 6.92
C THR A 319 31.94 20.99 7.87
N ALA A 320 31.94 19.69 7.52
CA ALA A 320 32.49 18.59 8.30
C ALA A 320 31.95 18.54 9.74
N PRO A 321 30.62 18.41 9.93
CA PRO A 321 30.05 18.28 11.26
C PRO A 321 30.56 17.01 11.94
N ALA A 322 30.78 17.05 13.25
CA ALA A 322 31.48 15.98 13.97
C ALA A 322 30.67 14.66 13.99
N GLY A 323 29.34 14.75 13.97
CA GLY A 323 28.42 13.62 13.90
C GLY A 323 28.15 13.08 12.49
N ALA A 324 28.81 13.58 11.44
CA ALA A 324 28.64 13.06 10.09
C ALA A 324 29.11 11.61 9.96
N ASP A 325 28.25 10.75 9.41
CA ASP A 325 28.64 9.38 9.06
C ASP A 325 29.63 9.42 7.87
N PRO A 326 30.81 8.77 7.97
CA PRO A 326 31.82 8.82 6.92
C PRO A 326 31.36 8.23 5.58
N VAL A 327 30.53 7.18 5.60
CA VAL A 327 30.03 6.53 4.38
C VAL A 327 29.00 7.42 3.70
N VAL A 328 28.06 7.97 4.47
CA VAL A 328 27.08 8.95 3.96
C VAL A 328 27.78 10.17 3.39
N THR A 329 28.78 10.71 4.10
CA THR A 329 29.58 11.85 3.64
C THR A 329 30.30 11.56 2.33
N ALA A 330 30.88 10.36 2.17
CA ALA A 330 31.53 9.96 0.93
C ALA A 330 30.54 9.85 -0.24
N ILE A 331 29.37 9.24 -0.01
CA ILE A 331 28.31 9.11 -1.02
C ILE A 331 27.83 10.50 -1.47
N VAL A 332 27.42 11.35 -0.54
CA VAL A 332 26.91 12.69 -0.86
C VAL A 332 28.02 13.57 -1.44
N GLY A 333 29.25 13.47 -0.94
CA GLY A 333 30.40 14.22 -1.45
C GLY A 333 30.77 13.85 -2.89
N SER A 334 30.58 12.58 -3.29
CA SER A 334 30.83 12.13 -4.67
C SER A 334 29.91 12.83 -5.69
N ALA A 335 28.72 13.23 -5.24
CA ALA A 335 27.68 13.90 -6.04
C ALA A 335 27.97 15.37 -6.38
N ARG A 336 29.13 15.90 -5.97
CA ARG A 336 29.67 17.20 -6.45
C ARG A 336 30.10 17.18 -7.91
N ARG A 337 30.45 15.99 -8.40
CA ARG A 337 31.16 15.79 -9.67
C ARG A 337 30.27 15.80 -10.91
N PRO A 338 29.05 15.22 -10.90
CA PRO A 338 28.26 15.10 -12.11
C PRO A 338 27.99 16.46 -12.76
N ALA A 339 28.23 16.54 -14.07
CA ALA A 339 27.93 17.71 -14.88
C ALA A 339 26.44 17.74 -15.23
N GLY A 340 25.89 18.94 -15.44
CA GLY A 340 24.46 19.09 -15.74
C GLY A 340 23.98 18.32 -16.98
N HIS A 341 24.84 18.11 -17.97
CA HIS A 341 24.48 17.33 -19.16
C HIS A 341 24.39 15.81 -18.89
N GLU A 342 25.14 15.29 -17.91
CA GLU A 342 25.05 13.89 -17.47
C GLU A 342 23.71 13.65 -16.78
N LEU A 343 23.26 14.59 -15.94
CA LEU A 343 21.92 14.53 -15.34
C LEU A 343 20.82 14.53 -16.42
N VAL A 344 20.94 15.41 -17.44
CA VAL A 344 19.97 15.42 -18.55
C VAL A 344 19.96 14.08 -19.31
N ALA A 345 21.13 13.46 -19.52
CA ALA A 345 21.23 12.16 -20.19
C ALA A 345 20.63 11.01 -19.36
N ASP A 346 20.83 11.03 -18.04
CA ASP A 346 20.22 10.06 -17.13
C ASP A 346 18.70 10.20 -17.09
N LEU A 347 18.19 11.43 -17.00
CA LEU A 347 16.74 11.70 -17.02
C LEU A 347 16.10 11.22 -18.33
N ASP A 348 16.75 11.44 -19.47
CA ASP A 348 16.32 10.94 -20.77
C ASP A 348 16.36 9.40 -20.85
N THR A 349 17.36 8.77 -20.23
CA THR A 349 17.42 7.32 -20.08
C THR A 349 16.26 6.79 -19.24
N LEU A 350 15.93 7.45 -18.12
CA LEU A 350 14.77 7.09 -17.30
C LEU A 350 13.45 7.24 -18.06
N VAL A 351 13.30 8.25 -18.92
CA VAL A 351 12.10 8.40 -19.78
C VAL A 351 11.96 7.20 -20.71
N ARG A 352 13.04 6.75 -21.35
CA ARG A 352 13.03 5.55 -22.21
C ARG A 352 12.70 4.29 -21.43
N VAL A 353 13.35 4.06 -20.29
CA VAL A 353 13.12 2.86 -19.48
C VAL A 353 11.69 2.85 -18.93
N LYS A 354 11.14 3.99 -18.50
CA LYS A 354 9.71 4.09 -18.13
C LYS A 354 8.77 3.63 -19.23
N ALA A 355 9.06 3.97 -20.50
CA ALA A 355 8.27 3.49 -21.63
C ALA A 355 8.41 1.98 -21.82
N GLN A 356 9.64 1.47 -21.80
CA GLN A 356 9.92 0.03 -21.89
C GLN A 356 9.27 -0.77 -20.77
N THR A 357 9.28 -0.27 -19.52
CA THR A 357 8.62 -0.91 -18.38
C THR A 357 7.12 -1.02 -18.57
N ARG A 358 6.47 0.00 -19.16
CA ARG A 358 5.02 -0.08 -19.47
C ARG A 358 4.73 -1.17 -20.49
N ASP A 359 5.54 -1.27 -21.54
CA ASP A 359 5.38 -2.30 -22.57
C ASP A 359 5.69 -3.70 -22.02
N LEU A 360 6.74 -3.83 -21.20
CA LEU A 360 7.14 -5.07 -20.54
C LEU A 360 6.04 -5.62 -19.62
N LEU A 361 5.39 -4.73 -18.86
CA LEU A 361 4.34 -5.08 -17.92
C LEU A 361 2.93 -5.03 -18.53
N ALA A 362 2.82 -4.81 -19.84
CA ALA A 362 1.53 -4.85 -20.52
C ALA A 362 0.93 -6.26 -20.44
N GLY A 363 -0.29 -6.36 -19.90
CA GLY A 363 -0.95 -7.65 -19.67
C GLY A 363 -0.66 -8.28 -18.29
N PHE A 364 0.19 -7.66 -17.47
CA PHE A 364 0.42 -8.05 -16.08
C PHE A 364 -0.27 -7.06 -15.13
N ASP A 365 -0.81 -7.58 -14.02
CA ASP A 365 -1.37 -6.80 -12.92
C ASP A 365 -0.31 -6.36 -11.90
N GLY A 366 0.87 -6.97 -11.93
CA GLY A 366 2.02 -6.59 -11.10
C GLY A 366 3.26 -7.42 -11.38
N LEU A 367 4.40 -6.97 -10.87
CA LEU A 367 5.69 -7.62 -10.89
C LEU A 367 6.04 -8.05 -9.47
N LEU A 368 6.14 -9.35 -9.21
CA LEU A 368 6.58 -9.88 -7.93
C LEU A 368 8.11 -9.93 -7.90
N LEU A 369 8.71 -9.34 -6.87
CA LEU A 369 10.16 -9.34 -6.67
C LEU A 369 10.51 -9.82 -5.26
N PRO A 370 11.68 -10.47 -5.08
CA PRO A 370 12.30 -10.49 -3.77
C PRO A 370 12.56 -9.04 -3.31
N THR A 371 12.28 -8.73 -2.05
CA THR A 371 12.45 -7.35 -1.58
C THR A 371 13.93 -6.93 -1.48
N THR A 372 14.83 -7.88 -1.21
CA THR A 372 16.28 -7.68 -1.08
C THR A 372 17.03 -8.99 -1.34
N THR A 373 18.36 -8.95 -1.33
CA THR A 373 19.23 -10.06 -1.76
C THR A 373 19.66 -11.03 -0.66
N GLU A 374 19.86 -10.52 0.55
CA GLU A 374 20.41 -11.24 1.70
C GLU A 374 20.02 -10.51 3.00
N HIS A 375 20.16 -11.17 4.16
CA HIS A 375 20.01 -10.53 5.47
C HIS A 375 21.33 -10.53 6.24
N PRO A 376 22.16 -9.50 6.09
CA PRO A 376 23.53 -9.52 6.63
C PRO A 376 23.56 -9.30 8.15
N THR A 377 24.63 -9.75 8.79
CA THR A 377 24.94 -9.37 10.18
C THR A 377 25.44 -7.93 10.24
N ILE A 378 25.30 -7.28 11.40
CA ILE A 378 25.86 -5.94 11.63
C ILE A 378 27.37 -5.95 11.40
N ALA A 379 28.06 -7.01 11.87
CA ALA A 379 29.49 -7.18 11.69
C ALA A 379 29.90 -7.29 10.21
N ALA A 380 29.11 -8.02 9.39
CA ALA A 380 29.36 -8.10 7.95
C ALA A 380 29.22 -6.72 7.28
N VAL A 381 28.17 -5.95 7.62
CA VAL A 381 28.01 -4.58 7.11
C VAL A 381 29.13 -3.66 7.56
N GLN A 382 29.66 -3.80 8.77
CA GLN A 382 30.82 -3.01 9.21
C GLN A 382 32.09 -3.35 8.42
N ALA A 383 32.27 -4.61 8.03
CA ALA A 383 33.38 -5.04 7.19
C ALA A 383 33.26 -4.58 5.73
N GLU A 384 32.04 -4.61 5.17
CA GLU A 384 31.74 -4.24 3.78
C GLU A 384 30.59 -3.20 3.69
N PRO A 385 30.79 -1.96 4.17
CA PRO A 385 29.70 -1.00 4.39
C PRO A 385 29.04 -0.47 3.11
N ILE A 386 29.72 -0.56 1.97
CA ILE A 386 29.23 -0.07 0.67
C ILE A 386 28.65 -1.22 -0.15
N ASP A 387 29.40 -2.31 -0.33
CA ASP A 387 29.05 -3.37 -1.26
C ASP A 387 27.82 -4.17 -0.81
N ILE A 388 27.70 -4.50 0.48
CA ILE A 388 26.48 -5.15 1.00
C ILE A 388 25.26 -4.26 0.79
N ASN A 389 25.37 -2.97 1.16
CA ASN A 389 24.27 -2.02 0.98
C ASN A 389 23.85 -1.88 -0.49
N ARG A 390 24.83 -1.92 -1.40
CA ARG A 390 24.59 -1.87 -2.85
C ARG A 390 23.83 -3.11 -3.33
N ARG A 391 24.24 -4.31 -2.91
CA ARG A 391 23.55 -5.57 -3.25
C ARG A 391 22.11 -5.57 -2.74
N MET A 392 21.88 -5.13 -1.50
CA MET A 392 20.54 -5.05 -0.91
C MET A 392 19.57 -4.15 -1.70
N GLY A 393 20.07 -3.17 -2.45
CA GLY A 393 19.25 -2.28 -3.29
C GLY A 393 18.89 -2.81 -4.68
N THR A 394 19.33 -4.02 -5.04
CA THR A 394 19.24 -4.57 -6.42
C THR A 394 17.83 -4.48 -6.99
N TYR A 395 16.81 -4.86 -6.21
CA TYR A 395 15.42 -4.93 -6.68
C TYR A 395 14.58 -3.71 -6.31
N THR A 396 15.10 -2.79 -5.49
CA THR A 396 14.32 -1.67 -4.94
C THR A 396 14.63 -0.32 -5.58
N ASN A 397 15.86 -0.13 -6.08
CA ASN A 397 16.37 1.18 -6.50
C ASN A 397 15.64 1.80 -7.70
N PHE A 398 15.08 0.99 -8.61
CA PHE A 398 14.43 1.51 -9.83
C PHE A 398 13.00 1.99 -9.60
N CYS A 399 12.31 1.56 -8.54
CA CYS A 399 10.85 1.76 -8.43
C CYS A 399 10.46 3.25 -8.50
N ASN A 400 11.12 4.12 -7.73
CA ASN A 400 10.81 5.55 -7.76
C ASN A 400 11.34 6.22 -9.03
N LEU A 401 12.53 5.82 -9.50
CA LEU A 401 13.07 6.31 -10.78
C LEU A 401 12.11 6.09 -11.94
N LEU A 402 11.35 4.99 -11.90
CA LEU A 402 10.41 4.57 -12.94
C LEU A 402 8.94 4.89 -12.62
N ASP A 403 8.66 5.70 -11.58
CA ASP A 403 7.32 6.08 -11.13
C ASP A 403 6.39 4.88 -10.84
N MET A 404 6.89 3.92 -10.07
CA MET A 404 6.19 2.70 -9.65
C MET A 404 5.77 2.77 -8.18
N ALA A 405 4.71 2.04 -7.82
CA ALA A 405 4.31 1.78 -6.44
C ALA A 405 4.71 0.37 -6.01
N ALA A 406 4.82 0.13 -4.71
CA ALA A 406 5.17 -1.19 -4.19
C ALA A 406 4.53 -1.47 -2.82
N VAL A 407 4.11 -2.71 -2.62
CA VAL A 407 3.68 -3.24 -1.33
C VAL A 407 4.59 -4.42 -0.96
N ALA A 408 5.45 -4.22 0.03
CA ALA A 408 6.28 -5.27 0.61
C ALA A 408 5.51 -6.04 1.69
N VAL A 409 5.57 -7.36 1.66
CA VAL A 409 4.92 -8.26 2.61
C VAL A 409 5.83 -9.46 2.91
N PRO A 410 5.58 -10.19 4.01
CA PRO A 410 6.23 -11.47 4.25
C PRO A 410 5.94 -12.46 3.11
N GLY A 411 6.99 -13.12 2.62
CA GLY A 411 6.89 -14.27 1.73
C GLY A 411 6.93 -15.58 2.51
N MET A 412 7.17 -16.70 1.80
CA MET A 412 7.48 -17.96 2.46
C MET A 412 8.82 -17.83 3.21
N PRO A 413 8.92 -18.35 4.45
CA PRO A 413 10.16 -18.26 5.21
C PRO A 413 11.28 -19.06 4.52
N THR A 414 12.53 -18.72 4.84
CA THR A 414 13.67 -19.54 4.44
C THR A 414 13.55 -20.97 5.01
N ALA A 415 14.32 -21.92 4.46
CA ALA A 415 14.35 -23.29 4.97
C ALA A 415 14.74 -23.38 6.47
N ALA A 416 15.51 -22.41 6.97
CA ALA A 416 15.87 -22.29 8.38
C ALA A 416 14.79 -21.62 9.26
N GLY A 417 13.65 -21.23 8.68
CA GLY A 417 12.55 -20.55 9.36
C GLY A 417 12.75 -19.04 9.54
N ALA A 418 13.83 -18.46 9.02
CA ALA A 418 14.07 -17.02 9.10
C ALA A 418 13.11 -16.24 8.16
N PRO A 419 12.67 -15.02 8.54
CA PRO A 419 11.87 -14.15 7.70
C PRO A 419 12.49 -13.87 6.33
N PHE A 420 11.63 -13.88 5.31
CA PHE A 420 11.91 -13.49 3.95
C PHE A 420 10.74 -12.62 3.45
N GLY A 421 11.04 -11.60 2.65
CA GLY A 421 10.05 -10.66 2.16
C GLY A 421 10.05 -10.56 0.65
N VAL A 422 8.86 -10.43 0.09
CA VAL A 422 8.62 -10.11 -1.32
C VAL A 422 7.89 -8.78 -1.43
N MET A 423 7.91 -8.18 -2.62
CA MET A 423 7.10 -7.01 -2.90
C MET A 423 6.37 -7.17 -4.23
N ILE A 424 5.12 -6.70 -4.24
CA ILE A 424 4.34 -6.51 -5.45
C ILE A 424 4.61 -5.10 -5.95
N VAL A 425 5.27 -4.97 -7.10
CA VAL A 425 5.57 -3.70 -7.76
C VAL A 425 4.61 -3.49 -8.92
N VAL A 426 4.03 -2.30 -9.00
CA VAL A 426 3.04 -1.94 -10.03
C VAL A 426 3.36 -0.57 -10.64
N PRO A 427 2.90 -0.29 -11.86
CA PRO A 427 2.97 1.08 -12.41
C PRO A 427 2.32 2.11 -11.48
N GLY A 428 2.72 3.37 -11.61
CA GLY A 428 2.11 4.47 -10.87
C GLY A 428 0.58 4.48 -10.98
N PHE A 429 -0.05 4.74 -9.84
CA PHE A 429 -1.50 4.75 -9.61
C PHE A 429 -2.22 3.39 -9.66
N ALA A 430 -1.48 2.27 -9.74
CA ALA A 430 -2.04 0.94 -9.56
C ALA A 430 -1.92 0.42 -8.11
N ASP A 431 -1.70 1.30 -7.13
CA ASP A 431 -1.44 0.97 -5.72
C ASP A 431 -2.50 0.04 -5.10
N GLN A 432 -3.78 0.28 -5.40
CA GLN A 432 -4.87 -0.58 -4.92
C GLN A 432 -4.75 -2.02 -5.45
N VAL A 433 -4.28 -2.19 -6.69
CA VAL A 433 -4.00 -3.51 -7.27
C VAL A 433 -2.88 -4.17 -6.47
N ALA A 434 -1.79 -3.46 -6.17
CA ALA A 434 -0.70 -4.02 -5.35
C ALA A 434 -1.17 -4.45 -3.95
N VAL A 435 -2.04 -3.67 -3.30
CA VAL A 435 -2.67 -4.02 -2.01
C VAL A 435 -3.52 -5.28 -2.13
N ASP A 436 -4.36 -5.39 -3.16
CA ASP A 436 -5.20 -6.56 -3.38
C ASP A 436 -4.37 -7.84 -3.65
N LEU A 437 -3.32 -7.73 -4.45
CA LEU A 437 -2.41 -8.86 -4.74
C LEU A 437 -1.65 -9.28 -3.48
N ALA A 438 -1.16 -8.31 -2.69
CA ALA A 438 -0.51 -8.56 -1.41
C ALA A 438 -1.47 -9.26 -0.42
N ALA A 439 -2.73 -8.81 -0.35
CA ALA A 439 -3.75 -9.41 0.51
C ALA A 439 -4.01 -10.89 0.17
N ARG A 440 -4.13 -11.21 -1.13
CA ARG A 440 -4.28 -12.59 -1.59
C ARG A 440 -3.03 -13.43 -1.29
N LEU A 441 -1.83 -12.87 -1.52
CA LEU A 441 -0.55 -13.52 -1.22
C LEU A 441 -0.44 -13.87 0.27
N THR A 442 -0.84 -12.97 1.17
CA THR A 442 -0.77 -13.22 2.62
C THR A 442 -2.02 -13.91 3.19
N GLY A 443 -3.08 -14.07 2.38
CA GLY A 443 -4.31 -14.76 2.78
C GLY A 443 -5.20 -13.94 3.71
N VAL A 444 -5.16 -12.62 3.61
CA VAL A 444 -5.96 -11.68 4.42
C VAL A 444 -7.00 -10.97 3.56
N PRO A 445 -8.06 -10.37 4.15
CA PRO A 445 -8.99 -9.52 3.41
C PRO A 445 -8.26 -8.34 2.74
N ALA A 446 -8.72 -7.94 1.55
CA ALA A 446 -8.10 -6.86 0.79
C ALA A 446 -8.64 -5.48 1.21
N PRO A 447 -7.87 -4.68 1.97
CA PRO A 447 -8.34 -3.36 2.41
C PRO A 447 -8.41 -2.37 1.24
N ALA A 448 -9.24 -1.34 1.39
CA ALA A 448 -9.29 -0.24 0.44
C ALA A 448 -8.23 0.81 0.79
N LEU A 449 -7.31 1.03 -0.13
CA LEU A 449 -6.40 2.16 -0.16
C LEU A 449 -7.02 3.35 -0.92
N VAL A 450 -7.77 3.06 -1.98
CA VAL A 450 -8.49 4.06 -2.79
C VAL A 450 -9.98 3.84 -2.61
N GLU A 451 -10.66 4.83 -2.02
CA GLU A 451 -12.10 4.74 -1.72
C GLU A 451 -12.96 5.63 -2.60
N ASP A 452 -12.37 6.64 -3.24
CA ASP A 452 -13.09 7.52 -4.15
C ASP A 452 -13.60 6.75 -5.37
N GLY A 453 -14.85 7.01 -5.75
CA GLY A 453 -15.46 6.39 -6.92
C GLY A 453 -16.96 6.58 -6.96
N VAL A 454 -17.60 6.03 -7.99
CA VAL A 454 -19.04 6.02 -8.17
C VAL A 454 -19.57 4.63 -7.91
N GLU A 455 -20.63 4.53 -7.12
CA GLU A 455 -21.34 3.27 -6.91
C GLU A 455 -22.22 2.94 -8.13
N LEU A 456 -22.06 1.72 -8.64
CA LEU A 456 -22.77 1.16 -9.79
C LEU A 456 -23.43 -0.17 -9.40
N ALA A 457 -24.76 -0.18 -9.37
CA ALA A 457 -25.54 -1.39 -9.14
C ALA A 457 -25.78 -2.16 -10.44
N VAL A 458 -25.51 -3.46 -10.44
CA VAL A 458 -25.75 -4.37 -11.56
C VAL A 458 -26.70 -5.49 -11.15
N PHE A 459 -27.58 -5.91 -12.06
CA PHE A 459 -28.66 -6.87 -11.76
C PHE A 459 -28.74 -8.02 -12.77
N GLY A 460 -27.68 -8.21 -13.57
CA GLY A 460 -27.72 -9.08 -14.75
C GLY A 460 -26.39 -9.67 -15.18
N ALA A 461 -26.10 -9.59 -16.49
CA ALA A 461 -24.94 -10.24 -17.10
C ALA A 461 -23.57 -9.76 -16.56
N HIS A 462 -23.53 -8.66 -15.81
CA HIS A 462 -22.35 -8.11 -15.16
C HIS A 462 -22.14 -8.57 -13.70
N LEU A 463 -23.09 -9.30 -13.11
CA LEU A 463 -22.90 -9.92 -11.79
C LEU A 463 -21.68 -10.85 -11.81
N ARG A 464 -21.00 -11.04 -10.68
CA ARG A 464 -19.87 -11.98 -10.56
C ARG A 464 -20.27 -13.37 -11.06
N GLY A 465 -19.39 -13.98 -11.85
CA GLY A 465 -19.63 -15.28 -12.48
C GLY A 465 -20.57 -15.26 -13.69
N GLN A 466 -21.07 -14.09 -14.11
CA GLN A 466 -21.88 -13.94 -15.34
C GLN A 466 -21.00 -13.53 -16.54
N PRO A 467 -21.47 -13.76 -17.79
CA PRO A 467 -20.64 -13.67 -18.99
C PRO A 467 -20.04 -12.29 -19.32
N LEU A 468 -20.59 -11.19 -18.79
CA LEU A 468 -20.10 -9.83 -19.05
C LEU A 468 -19.41 -9.21 -17.82
N HIS A 469 -19.17 -9.98 -16.76
CA HIS A 469 -18.48 -9.49 -15.57
C HIS A 469 -17.09 -8.92 -15.87
N PHE A 470 -16.38 -9.49 -16.84
CA PHE A 470 -15.06 -9.02 -17.27
C PHE A 470 -15.04 -7.54 -17.64
N GLN A 471 -16.15 -6.96 -18.11
CA GLN A 471 -16.23 -5.54 -18.44
C GLN A 471 -16.10 -4.64 -17.19
N LEU A 472 -16.49 -5.12 -16.01
CA LEU A 472 -16.25 -4.42 -14.75
C LEU A 472 -14.80 -4.63 -14.28
N GLU A 473 -14.24 -5.82 -14.48
CA GLU A 473 -12.84 -6.12 -14.15
C GLU A 473 -11.86 -5.29 -15.00
N ASP A 474 -12.13 -5.12 -16.29
CA ASP A 474 -11.35 -4.28 -17.23
C ASP A 474 -11.35 -2.81 -16.81
N LEU A 475 -12.41 -2.35 -16.13
CA LEU A 475 -12.50 -1.00 -15.56
C LEU A 475 -11.82 -0.90 -14.18
N GLY A 476 -11.35 -2.01 -13.62
CA GLY A 476 -10.84 -2.09 -12.25
C GLY A 476 -11.91 -1.86 -11.21
N ALA A 477 -13.16 -2.30 -11.45
CA ALA A 477 -14.25 -2.13 -10.51
C ALA A 477 -14.05 -2.96 -9.24
N ARG A 478 -14.33 -2.37 -8.07
CA ARG A 478 -14.28 -3.06 -6.78
C ARG A 478 -15.67 -3.50 -6.37
N PHE A 479 -15.83 -4.78 -6.03
CA PHE A 479 -17.06 -5.25 -5.38
C PHE A 479 -17.23 -4.59 -4.01
N VAL A 480 -18.42 -4.06 -3.72
CA VAL A 480 -18.75 -3.40 -2.45
C VAL A 480 -19.66 -4.29 -1.61
N ASP A 481 -20.84 -4.64 -2.13
CA ASP A 481 -21.83 -5.43 -1.40
C ASP A 481 -22.87 -6.06 -2.34
N THR A 482 -23.66 -6.98 -1.81
CA THR A 482 -24.93 -7.42 -2.41
C THR A 482 -26.02 -6.43 -2.02
N VAL A 483 -26.83 -6.01 -2.98
CA VAL A 483 -27.90 -5.02 -2.76
C VAL A 483 -29.24 -5.54 -3.24
N THR A 484 -30.31 -4.96 -2.71
CA THR A 484 -31.68 -5.26 -3.10
C THR A 484 -32.39 -3.96 -3.43
N THR A 485 -33.15 -3.92 -4.53
CA THR A 485 -33.99 -2.76 -4.86
C THR A 485 -35.18 -2.64 -3.90
N THR A 486 -35.87 -1.49 -3.93
CA THR A 486 -37.24 -1.42 -3.40
C THR A 486 -38.20 -2.32 -4.19
N ASP A 487 -39.45 -2.43 -3.74
CA ASP A 487 -40.52 -3.16 -4.45
C ASP A 487 -41.05 -2.43 -5.70
N ALA A 488 -40.42 -1.31 -6.08
CA ALA A 488 -40.85 -0.48 -7.20
C ALA A 488 -40.41 -0.97 -8.58
N TYR A 489 -39.66 -2.07 -8.64
CA TYR A 489 -38.95 -2.54 -9.83
C TYR A 489 -39.47 -3.89 -10.32
N ARG A 490 -39.47 -4.03 -11.65
CA ARG A 490 -39.68 -5.31 -12.33
C ARG A 490 -38.41 -5.73 -13.07
N LEU A 491 -38.20 -7.04 -13.14
CA LEU A 491 -37.11 -7.65 -13.87
C LEU A 491 -37.69 -8.45 -15.04
N THR A 492 -37.14 -8.25 -16.24
CA THR A 492 -37.60 -8.93 -17.46
C THR A 492 -36.43 -9.57 -18.18
N ALA A 493 -36.65 -10.69 -18.87
CA ALA A 493 -35.64 -11.32 -19.72
C ALA A 493 -35.73 -10.74 -21.14
N LEU A 494 -34.70 -10.00 -21.57
CA LEU A 494 -34.65 -9.36 -22.89
C LEU A 494 -34.06 -10.32 -23.93
N ALA A 495 -34.62 -10.28 -25.14
CA ALA A 495 -34.11 -11.03 -26.30
C ALA A 495 -32.84 -10.40 -26.89
N THR A 496 -31.77 -10.35 -26.11
CA THR A 496 -30.46 -9.81 -26.47
C THR A 496 -29.41 -10.92 -26.60
N THR A 497 -28.26 -10.64 -27.22
CA THR A 497 -27.11 -11.55 -27.29
C THR A 497 -25.88 -10.91 -26.65
N PRO A 498 -25.29 -11.50 -25.58
CA PRO A 498 -25.86 -12.60 -24.77
C PRO A 498 -27.19 -12.17 -24.10
N PRO A 499 -28.01 -13.11 -23.60
CA PRO A 499 -29.23 -12.78 -22.86
C PRO A 499 -28.94 -11.87 -21.66
N LYS A 500 -29.76 -10.82 -21.49
CA LYS A 500 -29.63 -9.83 -20.42
C LYS A 500 -30.99 -9.56 -19.79
N PRO A 501 -31.04 -9.26 -18.48
CA PRO A 501 -32.25 -8.74 -17.90
C PRO A 501 -32.43 -7.25 -18.17
N GLY A 502 -33.68 -6.82 -18.23
CA GLY A 502 -34.09 -5.41 -18.19
C GLY A 502 -34.73 -5.10 -16.84
N LEU A 503 -34.08 -4.26 -16.04
CA LEU A 503 -34.65 -3.70 -14.81
C LEU A 503 -35.41 -2.41 -15.16
N VAL A 504 -36.68 -2.33 -14.76
CA VAL A 504 -37.52 -1.15 -15.02
C VAL A 504 -38.31 -0.77 -13.78
N ARG A 505 -38.29 0.53 -13.45
CA ARG A 505 -39.11 1.09 -12.38
C ARG A 505 -40.57 1.24 -12.86
N ARG A 506 -41.52 0.69 -12.12
CA ARG A 506 -42.97 0.81 -12.38
C ARG A 506 -43.73 1.59 -11.28
N GLY A 507 -43.07 1.84 -10.15
CA GLY A 507 -43.60 2.60 -9.02
C GLY A 507 -43.79 1.74 -7.77
N PRO A 508 -43.87 2.32 -6.55
CA PRO A 508 -43.95 1.56 -5.30
C PRO A 508 -45.06 0.51 -5.30
N GLY A 509 -44.75 -0.70 -4.82
CA GLY A 509 -45.70 -1.83 -4.74
C GLY A 509 -46.14 -2.44 -6.08
N THR A 510 -45.57 -2.02 -7.21
CA THR A 510 -45.95 -2.54 -8.55
C THR A 510 -45.01 -3.62 -9.09
N GLY A 511 -43.95 -3.93 -8.36
CA GLY A 511 -42.95 -4.94 -8.67
C GLY A 511 -42.56 -5.76 -7.45
N ALA A 512 -41.28 -6.15 -7.36
CA ALA A 512 -40.73 -6.87 -6.21
C ALA A 512 -39.28 -6.44 -5.95
N PRO A 513 -38.76 -6.64 -4.73
CA PRO A 513 -37.34 -6.45 -4.45
C PRO A 513 -36.47 -7.35 -5.34
N ILE A 514 -35.53 -6.75 -6.08
CA ILE A 514 -34.62 -7.47 -6.98
C ILE A 514 -33.20 -7.42 -6.41
N VAL A 515 -32.59 -8.61 -6.26
CA VAL A 515 -31.21 -8.77 -5.78
C VAL A 515 -30.22 -8.49 -6.91
N GLY A 516 -29.20 -7.70 -6.60
CA GLY A 516 -28.07 -7.39 -7.47
C GLY A 516 -26.78 -7.21 -6.68
N GLU A 517 -25.75 -6.69 -7.36
CA GLU A 517 -24.45 -6.42 -6.76
C GLU A 517 -24.07 -4.95 -6.96
N LEU A 518 -23.41 -4.38 -5.95
CA LEU A 518 -22.91 -3.02 -5.96
C LEU A 518 -21.40 -3.04 -6.18
N PHE A 519 -20.95 -2.29 -7.18
CA PHE A 519 -19.55 -2.08 -7.47
C PHE A 519 -19.17 -0.63 -7.31
N ARG A 520 -17.93 -0.36 -6.94
CA ARG A 520 -17.33 0.96 -7.04
C ARG A 520 -16.46 1.01 -8.29
N VAL A 521 -16.67 2.04 -9.11
CA VAL A 521 -15.93 2.30 -10.34
C VAL A 521 -15.35 3.70 -10.33
N SER A 522 -14.23 3.92 -11.02
CA SER A 522 -13.67 5.26 -11.18
C SER A 522 -14.58 6.13 -12.08
N PRO A 523 -14.59 7.47 -11.91
CA PRO A 523 -15.43 8.35 -12.72
C PRO A 523 -15.21 8.19 -14.24
N ALA A 524 -13.96 8.08 -14.69
CA ALA A 524 -13.65 7.84 -16.09
C ALA A 524 -13.99 6.40 -16.52
N GLY A 525 -13.88 5.43 -15.60
CA GLY A 525 -14.36 4.06 -15.81
C GLY A 525 -15.86 4.03 -16.12
N LEU A 526 -16.67 4.71 -15.31
CA LEU A 526 -18.11 4.84 -15.53
C LEU A 526 -18.43 5.52 -16.87
N GLY A 527 -17.70 6.58 -17.23
CA GLY A 527 -17.88 7.27 -18.52
C GLY A 527 -17.59 6.36 -19.73
N ARG A 528 -16.51 5.58 -19.69
CA ARG A 528 -16.18 4.58 -20.72
C ARG A 528 -17.25 3.49 -20.81
N PHE A 529 -17.72 3.02 -19.66
CA PHE A 529 -18.76 2.02 -19.58
C PHE A 529 -20.09 2.48 -20.19
N LEU A 530 -20.53 3.69 -19.83
CA LEU A 530 -21.75 4.30 -20.37
C LEU A 530 -21.65 4.50 -21.89
N ALA A 531 -20.51 4.95 -22.40
CA ALA A 531 -20.31 5.17 -23.83
C ALA A 531 -20.34 3.86 -24.65
N ALA A 532 -19.95 2.74 -24.05
CA ALA A 532 -19.97 1.42 -24.67
C ALA A 532 -21.31 0.66 -24.49
N LEU A 533 -22.26 1.22 -23.73
CA LEU A 533 -23.48 0.53 -23.36
C LEU A 533 -24.43 0.42 -24.56
N PRO A 534 -24.78 -0.80 -25.03
CA PRO A 534 -25.61 -0.95 -26.22
C PRO A 534 -27.08 -0.73 -25.90
N ALA A 535 -27.83 -0.20 -26.86
CA ALA A 535 -29.29 -0.22 -26.79
C ALA A 535 -29.81 -1.68 -26.60
N PRO A 536 -30.84 -1.90 -25.78
CA PRO A 536 -31.66 -0.91 -25.07
C PRO A 536 -31.20 -0.62 -23.63
N MET A 537 -29.97 -0.99 -23.26
CA MET A 537 -29.48 -0.84 -21.89
C MET A 537 -29.25 0.65 -21.56
N ALA A 538 -29.52 1.02 -20.31
CA ALA A 538 -29.35 2.37 -19.80
C ALA A 538 -28.76 2.35 -18.38
N LEU A 539 -28.24 3.50 -17.94
CA LEU A 539 -27.91 3.76 -16.54
C LEU A 539 -28.89 4.81 -15.99
N THR A 540 -29.53 4.49 -14.88
CA THR A 540 -30.48 5.38 -14.20
C THR A 540 -30.22 5.39 -12.70
N SER A 541 -30.89 6.27 -11.96
CA SER A 541 -30.93 6.16 -10.50
C SER A 541 -31.81 4.96 -10.11
N VAL A 542 -31.27 4.05 -9.29
CA VAL A 542 -31.96 2.87 -8.73
C VAL A 542 -32.11 3.04 -7.23
N GLU A 543 -33.32 2.85 -6.73
CA GLU A 543 -33.68 2.94 -5.31
C GLU A 543 -33.46 1.57 -4.65
N LEU A 544 -32.62 1.56 -3.61
CA LEU A 544 -32.29 0.37 -2.83
C LEU A 544 -33.20 0.27 -1.59
N SER A 545 -33.38 -0.95 -1.09
CA SER A 545 -34.22 -1.23 0.08
C SER A 545 -33.67 -0.63 1.38
N ASP A 546 -32.40 -0.26 1.40
CA ASP A 546 -31.73 0.42 2.53
C ASP A 546 -31.91 1.95 2.51
N GLY A 547 -32.69 2.47 1.56
CA GLY A 547 -32.97 3.90 1.41
C GLY A 547 -31.97 4.67 0.55
N ARG A 548 -30.89 4.04 0.08
CA ARG A 548 -29.96 4.67 -0.86
C ARG A 548 -30.56 4.75 -2.27
N ALA A 549 -30.09 5.73 -3.03
CA ALA A 549 -30.30 5.82 -4.47
C ALA A 549 -28.93 5.86 -5.15
N VAL A 550 -28.67 4.89 -6.04
CA VAL A 550 -27.35 4.71 -6.69
C VAL A 550 -27.49 4.67 -8.20
N VAL A 551 -26.39 4.92 -8.93
CA VAL A 551 -26.38 4.66 -10.38
C VAL A 551 -26.53 3.15 -10.58
N GLY A 552 -27.43 2.72 -11.45
CA GLY A 552 -27.68 1.31 -11.66
C GLY A 552 -28.14 0.99 -13.07
N PHE A 553 -27.93 -0.27 -13.44
CA PHE A 553 -28.39 -0.82 -14.69
C PHE A 553 -29.91 -0.80 -14.81
N SER A 554 -30.40 -0.29 -15.93
CA SER A 554 -31.79 -0.37 -16.36
C SER A 554 -31.85 -0.57 -17.87
N CYS A 555 -33.05 -0.48 -18.43
CA CYS A 555 -33.27 -0.48 -19.87
C CYS A 555 -34.34 0.54 -20.23
N THR A 556 -34.44 0.87 -21.51
CA THR A 556 -35.51 1.74 -22.00
C THR A 556 -36.89 1.10 -21.76
N HIS A 557 -37.90 1.92 -21.52
CA HIS A 557 -39.25 1.44 -21.15
C HIS A 557 -39.92 0.58 -22.22
N ASP A 558 -39.61 0.81 -23.49
CA ASP A 558 -40.11 0.06 -24.64
C ASP A 558 -39.43 -1.31 -24.79
N ALA A 559 -38.21 -1.47 -24.26
CA ALA A 559 -37.46 -2.72 -24.37
C ALA A 559 -38.10 -3.90 -23.64
N VAL A 560 -38.94 -3.61 -22.64
CA VAL A 560 -39.65 -4.64 -21.88
C VAL A 560 -40.99 -5.03 -22.47
N ASP A 561 -41.42 -4.37 -23.55
CA ASP A 561 -42.65 -4.71 -24.24
C ASP A 561 -42.48 -6.05 -24.98
N GLY A 562 -43.22 -7.07 -24.54
CA GLY A 562 -43.09 -8.44 -25.06
C GLY A 562 -41.93 -9.25 -24.48
N ALA A 563 -41.15 -8.68 -23.56
CA ALA A 563 -40.16 -9.43 -22.78
C ALA A 563 -40.84 -10.31 -21.72
N THR A 564 -40.21 -11.42 -21.35
CA THR A 564 -40.72 -12.30 -20.29
C THR A 564 -40.52 -11.63 -18.94
N ASP A 565 -41.60 -11.40 -18.18
CA ASP A 565 -41.52 -10.93 -16.79
C ASP A 565 -40.94 -12.05 -15.92
N ILE A 566 -39.81 -11.78 -15.28
CA ILE A 566 -39.08 -12.70 -14.39
C ILE A 566 -38.98 -12.14 -12.97
N THR A 567 -39.83 -11.16 -12.63
CA THR A 567 -39.83 -10.49 -11.33
C THR A 567 -40.02 -11.47 -10.17
N GLU A 568 -40.81 -12.53 -10.37
CA GLU A 568 -41.09 -13.56 -9.33
C GLU A 568 -39.85 -14.34 -8.88
N PHE A 569 -38.80 -14.40 -9.70
CA PHE A 569 -37.55 -15.09 -9.35
C PHE A 569 -36.68 -14.26 -8.39
N GLY A 570 -36.94 -12.96 -8.24
CA GLY A 570 -36.21 -12.05 -7.34
C GLY A 570 -34.76 -11.76 -7.74
N SER A 571 -34.18 -12.47 -8.71
CA SER A 571 -32.86 -12.19 -9.27
C SER A 571 -32.67 -12.84 -10.64
N TRP A 572 -31.75 -12.29 -11.43
CA TRP A 572 -31.34 -12.87 -12.70
C TRP A 572 -30.74 -14.27 -12.56
N VAL A 573 -29.92 -14.48 -11.52
CA VAL A 573 -29.25 -15.76 -11.27
C VAL A 573 -30.26 -16.85 -10.92
N ALA A 574 -31.29 -16.54 -10.11
CA ALA A 574 -32.36 -17.49 -9.77
C ALA A 574 -33.17 -17.89 -11.00
N TYR A 575 -33.50 -16.93 -11.87
CA TYR A 575 -34.16 -17.21 -13.15
C TYR A 575 -33.33 -18.15 -14.05
N LEU A 576 -32.03 -17.88 -14.20
CA LEU A 576 -31.16 -18.75 -14.99
C LEU A 576 -31.06 -20.17 -14.41
N ALA A 577 -31.01 -20.31 -13.09
CA ALA A 577 -30.98 -21.60 -12.42
C ALA A 577 -32.27 -22.40 -12.67
N ALA A 578 -33.43 -21.75 -12.62
CA ALA A 578 -34.73 -22.36 -12.91
C ALA A 578 -34.92 -22.69 -14.40
N SER A 579 -34.26 -21.95 -15.30
CA SER A 579 -34.38 -22.09 -16.75
C SER A 579 -33.40 -23.10 -17.36
N ARG A 580 -32.43 -23.60 -16.58
CA ARG A 580 -31.52 -24.66 -17.05
C ARG A 580 -32.34 -25.96 -17.21
N PRO A 581 -32.27 -26.63 -18.37
CA PRO A 581 -32.88 -27.94 -18.51
C PRO A 581 -32.24 -28.90 -17.49
N VAL A 582 -33.06 -29.68 -16.79
CA VAL A 582 -32.58 -30.76 -15.92
C VAL A 582 -31.72 -31.67 -16.79
N SER A 583 -30.42 -31.74 -16.53
CA SER A 583 -29.58 -32.74 -17.19
C SER A 583 -30.06 -34.12 -16.72
N THR A 584 -30.76 -34.83 -17.58
CA THR A 584 -30.94 -36.27 -17.41
C THR A 584 -29.57 -36.92 -17.55
N SER A 585 -28.95 -37.21 -16.40
CA SER A 585 -27.79 -38.09 -16.12
C SER A 585 -26.57 -38.01 -17.03
#